data_AF-C3X1S2-F1
#
_entry.id   AF-C3X1S2-F1
#
_cell.length_a   1.000
_cell.length_b   1.000
_cell.length_c   1.000
_cell.angle_alpha   90.00
_cell.angle_beta   90.00
_cell.angle_gamma   90.00
#
_symmetry.space_group_name_H-M   'P 1'
#
loop_
_entity.id
_entity.type
_entity.pdbx_description
1 polymer ?
#
loop_
_entity_poly.entity_id
_entity_poly.type
_entity_poly.pdbx_seq_one_letter_code
_entity_poly.pdbx_strand_id
1 'polypeptide(L)'
;MIEEFNKAIQICGGLTKLSRAIDMPVSFAWQIKEGKSRLPEGYGRRIFDATHGAVSLKKMFPDSWMNYWTARDIEFMEKEARERTEEEGE
;
A
#
# COMPACT_ATOMS: atom_id res chain seq x y z
N MET A 1 1.77 -9.20 1.12
CA MET A 1 2.66 -8.28 0.37
C MET A 1 2.23 -8.10 -1.09
N ILE A 2 2.37 -9.10 -1.98
CA ILE A 2 2.10 -8.94 -3.42
C ILE A 2 0.63 -8.56 -3.70
N GLU A 3 -0.33 -9.13 -2.97
CA GLU A 3 -1.76 -8.80 -3.12
C GLU A 3 -2.04 -7.32 -2.86
N GLU A 4 -1.52 -6.78 -1.76
CA GLU A 4 -1.68 -5.36 -1.42
C GLU A 4 -0.96 -4.45 -2.42
N PHE A 5 0.19 -4.88 -2.95
CA PHE A 5 0.90 -4.14 -3.99
C PHE A 5 0.10 -4.13 -5.30
N ASN A 6 -0.52 -5.24 -5.68
CA ASN A 6 -1.42 -5.32 -6.83
C ASN A 6 -2.68 -4.47 -6.64
N LYS A 7 -3.24 -4.46 -5.43
CA LYS A 7 -4.34 -3.56 -5.07
C LYS A 7 -3.93 -2.09 -5.23
N ALA A 8 -2.74 -1.72 -4.75
CA ALA A 8 -2.21 -0.37 -4.92
C ALA A 8 -2.08 0.02 -6.41
N ILE A 9 -1.62 -0.92 -7.25
CA ILE A 9 -1.53 -0.73 -8.70
C ILE A 9 -2.91 -0.44 -9.30
N GLN A 10 -3.94 -1.20 -8.93
CA GLN A 10 -5.30 -1.01 -9.44
C GLN A 10 -5.86 0.36 -9.03
N ILE A 11 -5.72 0.73 -7.76
CA ILE A 11 -6.23 2.00 -7.21
C ILE A 11 -5.56 3.20 -7.88
N CYS A 12 -4.25 3.14 -8.09
CA CYS A 12 -3.51 4.22 -8.76
C CYS A 12 -3.75 4.26 -10.28
N GLY A 13 -4.50 3.30 -10.84
CA GLY A 13 -4.80 3.22 -12.27
C GLY A 13 -3.64 2.72 -13.13
N GLY A 14 -2.77 1.87 -12.57
CA GLY A 14 -1.71 1.16 -13.28
C GLY A 14 -0.32 1.28 -12.64
N LEU A 15 0.58 0.36 -13.01
CA LEU A 15 1.92 0.24 -12.42
C LEU A 15 2.74 1.52 -12.63
N THR A 16 2.72 2.09 -13.83
CA THR A 16 3.46 3.33 -14.15
C THR A 16 3.00 4.51 -13.30
N LYS A 17 1.69 4.63 -13.03
CA LYS A 17 1.14 5.71 -12.20
C LYS A 17 1.54 5.53 -10.75
N LEU A 18 1.42 4.31 -10.21
CA LEU A 18 1.91 3.99 -8.86
C LEU A 18 3.40 4.28 -8.73
N SER A 19 4.22 3.79 -9.65
CA SER A 19 5.67 4.02 -9.69
C SER A 19 6.03 5.50 -9.63
N ARG A 20 5.31 6.34 -10.39
CA ARG A 20 5.50 7.79 -10.35
C ARG A 20 5.06 8.40 -9.01
N ALA A 21 3.95 7.93 -8.44
CA ALA A 21 3.42 8.44 -7.17
C ALA A 21 4.35 8.13 -6.00
N ILE A 22 5.06 7.00 -6.03
CA ILE A 22 5.94 6.56 -4.94
C ILE A 22 7.43 6.81 -5.21
N ASP A 23 7.74 7.47 -6.34
CA ASP A 23 9.09 7.73 -6.82
C ASP A 23 9.96 6.46 -6.87
N MET A 24 9.42 5.43 -7.52
CA MET A 24 10.06 4.13 -7.73
C MET A 24 10.24 3.86 -9.22
N PRO A 25 11.41 3.37 -9.67
CA PRO A 25 11.60 2.96 -11.05
C PRO A 25 10.55 1.90 -11.48
N VAL A 26 9.93 2.10 -12.65
CA VAL A 26 8.89 1.20 -13.17
C VAL A 26 9.41 -0.23 -13.33
N SER A 27 10.67 -0.39 -13.75
CA SER A 27 11.33 -1.70 -13.86
C SER A 27 11.41 -2.43 -12.52
N PHE A 28 11.71 -1.71 -11.44
CA PHE A 28 11.77 -2.27 -10.10
C PHE A 28 10.37 -2.62 -9.57
N ALA A 29 9.38 -1.74 -9.80
CA ALA A 29 7.99 -2.03 -9.48
C ALA A 29 7.48 -3.28 -10.22
N TRP A 30 7.92 -3.49 -11.47
CA TRP A 30 7.61 -4.69 -12.26
C TRP A 30 8.23 -5.95 -11.62
N GLN A 31 9.49 -5.89 -11.18
CA GLN A 31 10.13 -7.00 -10.48
C GLN A 31 9.42 -7.36 -9.17
N ILE A 32 8.93 -6.37 -8.42
CA ILE A 32 8.14 -6.59 -7.20
C ILE A 32 6.81 -7.27 -7.54
N LYS A 33 6.10 -6.78 -8.57
CA LYS A 33 4.83 -7.36 -9.02
C LYS A 33 4.96 -8.84 -9.39
N GLU A 34 6.05 -9.20 -10.06
CA GLU A 34 6.36 -10.58 -10.47
C GLU A 34 6.91 -11.45 -9.32
N GLY A 35 7.06 -10.89 -8.11
CA GLY A 35 7.65 -11.61 -6.97
C GLY A 35 9.16 -11.85 -7.10
N LYS A 36 9.83 -11.22 -8.07
CA LYS A 36 11.29 -11.31 -8.28
C LYS A 36 12.08 -10.42 -7.33
N SER A 37 11.42 -9.49 -6.66
CA SER A 37 12.05 -8.59 -5.68
C SER A 37 11.07 -8.28 -4.54
N ARG A 38 11.63 -8.04 -3.35
CA ARG A 38 10.83 -7.62 -2.20
C ARG A 38 10.64 -6.11 -2.25
N LEU A 39 9.43 -5.65 -1.96
CA LEU A 39 9.15 -4.23 -1.75
C LEU A 39 9.94 -3.75 -0.52
N PRO A 40 10.80 -2.73 -0.62
CA PRO A 40 11.48 -2.17 0.55
C PRO A 40 10.48 -1.42 1.44
N GLU A 41 10.62 -1.55 2.76
CA GLU A 41 9.66 -1.00 3.71
C GLU A 41 9.50 0.53 3.63
N GLY A 42 10.58 1.24 3.24
CA GLY A 42 10.55 2.69 3.06
C GLY A 42 9.54 3.19 2.02
N TYR A 43 9.10 2.34 1.10
CA TYR A 43 8.04 2.68 0.13
C TYR A 43 6.63 2.48 0.70
N GLY A 44 6.49 1.78 1.83
CA GLY A 44 5.19 1.49 2.42
C GLY A 44 4.36 2.75 2.67
N ARG A 45 4.94 3.76 3.32
CA ARG A 45 4.23 5.04 3.56
C ARG A 45 3.78 5.69 2.27
N ARG A 46 4.63 5.75 1.25
CA ARG A 46 4.31 6.36 -0.05
C ARG A 46 3.19 5.62 -0.77
N ILE A 47 3.20 4.28 -0.72
CA ILE A 47 2.15 3.45 -1.30
C ILE A 47 0.82 3.65 -0.58
N PHE A 48 0.86 3.74 0.75
CA PHE A 48 -0.31 4.04 1.54
C PHE A 48 -0.90 5.42 1.20
N ASP A 49 -0.07 6.46 1.18
CA ASP A 49 -0.51 7.81 0.84
C ASP A 49 -1.05 7.88 -0.60
N ALA A 50 -0.37 7.24 -1.57
CA ALA A 50 -0.80 7.18 -2.98
C ALA A 50 -2.13 6.45 -3.17
N THR A 51 -2.48 5.53 -2.26
CA THR A 51 -3.73 4.77 -2.29
C THR A 51 -4.79 5.35 -1.37
N HIS A 52 -4.53 6.50 -0.73
CA HIS A 52 -5.43 7.12 0.25
C HIS A 52 -5.88 6.12 1.32
N GLY A 53 -4.93 5.30 1.76
CA GLY A 53 -5.11 4.30 2.80
C GLY A 53 -5.93 3.06 2.50
N ALA A 54 -6.28 2.84 1.24
CA ALA A 54 -7.01 1.65 0.83
C ALA A 54 -6.19 0.34 0.86
N VAL A 55 -4.88 0.41 1.09
CA VAL A 55 -4.00 -0.76 1.27
C VAL A 55 -3.47 -0.84 2.71
N SER A 56 -3.36 -2.06 3.23
CA SER A 56 -2.93 -2.32 4.59
C SER A 56 -1.43 -2.57 4.64
N LEU A 57 -0.67 -1.68 5.29
CA LEU A 57 0.75 -1.93 5.54
C LEU A 57 1.00 -3.10 6.46
N LYS A 58 0.09 -3.45 7.37
CA LYS A 58 0.19 -4.68 8.18
C LYS A 58 0.18 -5.94 7.30
N LYS A 59 -0.65 -5.97 6.25
CA LYS A 59 -0.65 -7.07 5.26
C LYS A 59 0.53 -6.98 4.29
N MET A 60 1.04 -5.76 4.05
CA MET A 60 2.18 -5.53 3.16
C MET A 60 3.51 -5.89 3.83
N PHE A 61 3.66 -5.58 5.11
CA PHE A 61 4.86 -5.70 5.95
C PHE A 61 4.53 -6.24 7.36
N PRO A 62 4.12 -7.51 7.50
CA PRO A 62 3.62 -8.06 8.77
C PRO A 62 4.62 -7.95 9.93
N ASP A 63 5.92 -8.01 9.64
CA ASP A 63 6.97 -8.03 10.66
C ASP A 63 7.51 -6.64 11.03
N SER A 64 7.26 -5.62 10.19
CA SER A 64 7.95 -4.33 10.28
C SER A 64 7.05 -3.11 10.16
N TRP A 65 5.75 -3.29 9.94
CA TRP A 65 4.80 -2.16 9.80
C TRP A 65 4.79 -1.21 11.01
N MET A 66 5.02 -1.70 12.23
CA MET A 66 5.09 -0.87 13.45
C MET A 66 6.31 0.05 13.50
N ASN A 67 7.35 -0.23 12.71
CA ASN A 67 8.56 0.61 12.69
C ASN A 67 8.35 1.91 11.88
N TYR A 68 7.30 1.97 11.07
CA TYR A 68 7.06 3.08 10.15
C TYR A 68 5.85 3.92 10.52
N TRP A 69 4.99 3.45 11.44
CA TRP A 69 3.77 4.16 11.86
C TRP A 69 3.60 4.25 13.37
N THR A 70 3.04 5.39 13.79
CA THR A 70 2.63 5.63 15.17
C THR A 70 1.24 5.02 15.41
N ALA A 71 0.90 4.73 16.68
CA ALA A 71 -0.44 4.24 17.06
C ALA A 71 -1.58 5.09 16.47
N ARG A 72 -1.36 6.40 16.33
CA ARG A 72 -2.32 7.36 15.78
C ARG A 72 -2.55 7.21 14.28
N ASP A 73 -1.49 6.88 13.53
CA ASP A 73 -1.63 6.53 12.10
C ASP A 73 -2.51 5.27 11.98
N ILE A 74 -2.27 4.27 12.85
CA ILE A 74 -3.00 3.00 12.83
C ILE A 74 -4.49 3.21 13.15
N GLU A 75 -4.82 4.00 14.18
CA GLU A 75 -6.20 4.30 14.55
C GLU A 75 -6.97 5.03 13.44
N PHE A 76 -6.33 6.01 12.79
CA PHE A 76 -6.95 6.73 11.67
C PHE A 76 -7.34 5.77 10.54
N MET A 77 -6.51 4.76 10.29
CA MET A 77 -6.70 3.83 9.18
C MET A 77 -7.68 2.72 9.46
N GLU A 78 -7.68 2.18 10.69
CA GLU A 78 -8.69 1.19 11.08
C GLU A 78 -10.09 1.82 11.04
N LYS A 79 -10.18 3.12 11.34
CA LYS A 79 -11.42 3.88 11.20
C LYS A 79 -11.84 4.04 9.73
N GLU A 80 -10.96 4.55 8.87
CA GLU A 80 -11.24 4.74 7.43
C GLU A 80 -11.59 3.42 6.71
N ALA A 81 -10.92 2.32 7.08
CA ALA A 81 -11.20 1.01 6.51
C ALA A 81 -12.58 0.48 6.92
N ARG A 82 -13.00 0.71 8.17
CA ARG A 82 -14.34 0.33 8.66
C ARG A 82 -15.43 1.13 7.94
N GLU A 83 -15.25 2.44 7.80
CA GLU A 83 -16.20 3.33 7.14
C GLU A 83 -16.40 2.94 5.65
N ARG A 84 -15.34 2.58 4.92
CA ARG A 84 -15.46 2.09 3.53
C ARG A 84 -16.16 0.73 3.40
N THR A 85 -15.97 -0.19 4.34
CA THR A 85 -16.67 -1.49 4.32
C THR A 85 -18.16 -1.38 4.65
N GLU A 86 -18.58 -0.30 5.30
CA GLU A 86 -19.98 -0.03 5.61
C GLU A 86 -20.71 0.60 4.41
N GLU A 87 -20.03 1.37 3.55
CA GLU A 87 -20.62 1.96 2.33
C GLU A 87 -20.82 0.98 1.15
N GLU A 88 -20.08 -0.14 1.09
CA GLU A 88 -20.27 -1.16 0.03
C GLU A 88 -21.34 -2.22 0.38
N GLY A 89 -22.01 -2.07 1.53
CA GLY A 89 -22.99 -3.03 2.07
C GLY A 89 -24.45 -2.59 2.05
N GLU A 90 -24.78 -1.42 1.48
CA GLU A 90 -26.15 -0.86 1.40
C GLU A 90 -26.70 -0.82 -0.04
#